data_AF-A0A090AJ72-F1
#
_entry.id   AF-A0A090AJ72-F1
#
_cell.length_a   1.000
_cell.length_b   1.000
_cell.length_c   1.000
_cell.angle_alpha   90.00
_cell.angle_beta   90.00
_cell.angle_gamma   90.00
#
_symmetry.space_group_name_H-M   'P 1'
#
loop_
_entity.id
_entity.type
_entity.pdbx_description
1 polymer ?
#
loop_
_entity_poly.entity_id
_entity_poly.type
_entity_poly.pdbx_seq_one_letter_code
_entity_poly.pdbx_strand_id
1 'polypeptide(L)'
;MTKYQFIKHTAKNLLEKLPYCGKLIRERKRMMHPPGHFYSPFPLIEEIKLKEQAIFDSFPRTISGIDLNESEQLALLEKFKKYYQELPFSVNKKEGLRYFFEGEVRDYGYSDAITLYCMIRYLQPKKIIEVGCGKSSCVILDTNELFMDNSISCTFIEPYPQKFFSLVNKTDLERIEVIPKKLQDVELSKFSTLSAGDIAKLV
;
A
#
# COMPACT_ATOMS: atom_id res chain seq x y z
N MET A 1 -43.77 10.24 -11.32
CA MET A 1 -43.33 8.83 -11.43
C MET A 1 -44.30 8.08 -12.33
N THR A 2 -43.82 7.42 -13.38
CA THR A 2 -44.70 6.59 -14.23
C THR A 2 -45.14 5.33 -13.47
N LYS A 3 -46.30 4.75 -13.82
CA LYS A 3 -46.82 3.50 -13.22
C LYS A 3 -45.77 2.38 -13.22
N TYR A 4 -44.96 2.32 -14.27
CA TYR A 4 -43.81 1.42 -14.39
C TYR A 4 -42.71 1.66 -13.35
N GLN A 5 -42.33 2.92 -13.10
CA GLN A 5 -41.34 3.27 -12.07
C GLN A 5 -41.84 2.94 -10.66
N PHE A 6 -43.14 3.13 -10.39
CA PHE A 6 -43.75 2.77 -9.11
C PHE A 6 -43.73 1.26 -8.86
N ILE A 7 -44.16 0.46 -9.84
CA ILE A 7 -44.15 -1.01 -9.74
C ILE A 7 -42.72 -1.52 -9.53
N LYS A 8 -41.75 -1.00 -10.29
CA LYS A 8 -40.32 -1.37 -10.14
C LYS A 8 -39.77 -1.03 -8.75
N HIS A 9 -40.14 0.13 -8.21
CA HIS A 9 -39.72 0.54 -6.87
C HIS A 9 -40.33 -0.35 -5.78
N THR A 10 -41.63 -0.63 -5.85
CA THR A 10 -42.33 -1.50 -4.89
C THR A 10 -41.82 -2.93 -4.92
N ALA A 11 -41.58 -3.49 -6.11
CA ALA A 11 -41.00 -4.83 -6.27
C ALA A 11 -39.59 -4.92 -5.69
N LYS A 12 -38.74 -3.90 -5.92
CA LYS A 12 -37.39 -3.84 -5.36
C LYS A 12 -37.41 -3.80 -3.83
N ASN A 13 -38.30 -2.98 -3.24
CA ASN A 13 -38.45 -2.90 -1.79
C ASN A 13 -38.95 -4.22 -1.17
N LEU A 14 -39.81 -4.96 -1.89
CA LEU A 14 -40.27 -6.26 -1.44
C LEU A 14 -39.16 -7.32 -1.48
N LEU A 15 -38.39 -7.36 -2.59
CA LEU A 15 -37.24 -8.26 -2.75
C LEU A 15 -36.16 -8.00 -1.69
N GLU A 16 -35.93 -6.73 -1.33
CA GLU A 16 -35.00 -6.34 -0.26
C GLU A 16 -35.40 -6.86 1.13
N LYS A 17 -36.69 -7.12 1.35
CA LYS A 17 -37.23 -7.65 2.61
C LYS A 17 -37.22 -9.18 2.69
N LEU A 18 -37.04 -9.88 1.56
CA LEU A 18 -36.99 -11.34 1.55
C LEU A 18 -35.70 -11.87 2.19
N PRO A 19 -35.73 -13.01 2.91
CA PRO A 19 -34.58 -13.51 3.65
C PRO A 19 -33.35 -13.77 2.76
N TYR A 20 -33.56 -14.43 1.62
CA TYR A 20 -32.49 -14.82 0.70
C TYR A 20 -32.13 -13.69 -0.27
N CYS A 21 -33.08 -13.25 -1.09
CA CYS A 21 -32.85 -12.20 -2.08
C CYS A 21 -32.45 -10.87 -1.43
N GLY A 22 -33.07 -10.52 -0.29
CA GLY A 22 -32.77 -9.30 0.42
C GLY A 22 -31.37 -9.30 1.04
N LYS A 23 -30.90 -10.46 1.53
CA LYS A 23 -29.51 -10.61 2.00
C LYS A 23 -28.53 -10.33 0.86
N LEU A 24 -28.71 -10.97 -0.29
CA LEU A 24 -27.85 -10.78 -1.47
C LEU A 24 -27.86 -9.34 -1.98
N ILE A 25 -29.04 -8.69 -2.01
CA ILE A 25 -29.14 -7.29 -2.43
C ILE A 25 -28.42 -6.36 -1.45
N ARG A 26 -28.54 -6.59 -0.14
CA ARG A 26 -27.83 -5.81 0.89
C ARG A 26 -26.32 -6.01 0.82
N GLU A 27 -25.85 -7.24 0.62
CA GLU A 27 -24.43 -7.55 0.44
C GLU A 27 -23.88 -6.86 -0.81
N ARG A 28 -24.59 -6.92 -1.95
CA ARG A 28 -24.19 -6.22 -3.18
C ARG A 28 -24.17 -4.69 -3.01
N LYS A 29 -25.12 -4.12 -2.27
CA LYS A 29 -25.13 -2.66 -1.96
C LYS A 29 -23.99 -2.23 -1.03
N ARG A 30 -23.44 -3.14 -0.23
CA ARG A 30 -22.28 -2.87 0.64
C ARG A 30 -20.96 -2.91 -0.11
N MET A 31 -20.93 -3.45 -1.33
CA MET A 31 -19.73 -3.44 -2.16
C MET A 31 -19.50 -2.03 -2.72
N MET A 32 -18.28 -1.51 -2.60
CA MET A 32 -17.89 -0.25 -3.25
C MET A 32 -17.95 -0.35 -4.78
N HIS A 33 -17.64 -1.54 -5.32
CA HIS A 33 -17.66 -1.81 -6.75
C HIS A 33 -18.30 -3.18 -7.05
N PRO A 34 -19.08 -3.33 -8.14
CA PRO A 34 -19.71 -4.61 -8.49
C PRO A 34 -18.65 -5.66 -8.86
N PRO A 35 -18.96 -6.97 -8.73
CA PRO A 35 -18.06 -8.02 -9.19
C PRO A 35 -17.62 -7.83 -10.64
N GLY A 36 -16.35 -8.07 -10.94
CA GLY A 36 -15.75 -7.82 -12.25
C GLY A 36 -15.25 -6.40 -12.49
N HIS A 37 -15.54 -5.45 -11.60
CA HIS A 37 -14.90 -4.14 -11.65
C HIS A 37 -13.46 -4.24 -11.14
N PHE A 38 -12.52 -3.49 -11.73
CA PHE A 38 -11.09 -3.51 -11.36
C PHE A 38 -10.83 -3.33 -9.85
N TYR A 39 -11.57 -2.44 -9.20
CA TYR A 39 -11.50 -2.21 -7.75
C TYR A 39 -12.41 -3.12 -6.90
N SER A 40 -13.05 -4.14 -7.49
CA SER A 40 -13.86 -5.11 -6.74
C SER A 40 -12.99 -6.30 -6.35
N PRO A 41 -13.04 -6.76 -5.09
CA PRO A 41 -12.35 -7.99 -4.69
C PRO A 41 -13.03 -9.26 -5.24
N PHE A 42 -14.23 -9.12 -5.83
CA PHE A 42 -14.96 -10.24 -6.41
C PHE A 42 -14.80 -10.23 -7.93
N PRO A 43 -14.23 -11.30 -8.53
CA PRO A 43 -14.15 -11.40 -9.98
C PRO A 43 -15.53 -11.65 -10.60
N LEU A 44 -15.66 -11.40 -11.89
CA LEU A 44 -16.82 -11.83 -12.66
C LEU A 44 -16.68 -13.33 -12.97
N ILE A 45 -17.59 -14.16 -12.47
CA ILE A 45 -17.49 -15.62 -12.57
C ILE A 45 -17.49 -16.09 -14.04
N GLU A 46 -18.26 -15.41 -14.89
CA GLU A 46 -18.30 -15.68 -16.32
C GLU A 46 -16.92 -15.48 -16.97
N GLU A 47 -16.18 -14.44 -16.56
CA GLU A 47 -14.84 -14.19 -17.06
C GLU A 47 -13.83 -15.24 -16.56
N ILE A 48 -13.95 -15.65 -15.30
CA ILE A 48 -13.11 -16.72 -14.73
C ILE A 48 -13.32 -18.03 -15.49
N LYS A 49 -14.58 -18.40 -15.78
CA LYS A 49 -14.90 -19.62 -16.55
C LYS A 49 -14.33 -19.58 -17.97
N LEU A 50 -14.39 -18.43 -18.64
CA LEU A 50 -13.80 -18.28 -19.98
C LEU A 50 -12.28 -18.45 -19.99
N LYS A 51 -11.61 -18.22 -18.86
CA LYS A 51 -10.16 -18.26 -18.70
C LYS A 51 -9.69 -19.39 -17.77
N GLU A 52 -10.57 -20.34 -17.45
CA GLU A 52 -10.35 -21.35 -16.38
C GLU A 52 -9.05 -22.12 -16.60
N GLN A 53 -8.85 -22.67 -17.80
CA GLN A 53 -7.63 -23.38 -18.18
C GLN A 53 -6.38 -22.50 -18.03
N ALA A 54 -6.42 -21.24 -18.48
CA ALA A 54 -5.28 -20.33 -18.38
C ALA A 54 -4.97 -19.90 -16.93
N ILE A 55 -6.00 -19.78 -16.08
CA ILE A 55 -5.86 -19.36 -14.68
C ILE A 55 -5.37 -20.52 -13.80
N PHE A 56 -5.92 -21.73 -13.99
CA PHE A 56 -5.73 -22.84 -13.05
C PHE A 56 -4.79 -23.94 -13.57
N ASP A 57 -4.65 -24.17 -14.88
CA ASP A 57 -3.83 -25.28 -15.39
C ASP A 57 -2.36 -24.87 -15.64
N SER A 58 -2.08 -23.60 -15.91
CA SER A 58 -0.75 -23.13 -16.31
C SER A 58 -0.28 -21.92 -15.50
N PHE A 59 -0.06 -22.10 -14.19
CA PHE A 59 0.70 -21.11 -13.43
C PHE A 59 2.18 -21.49 -13.41
N PRO A 60 3.06 -20.77 -14.12
CA PRO A 60 4.49 -21.08 -14.10
C PRO A 60 5.03 -20.86 -12.68
N ARG A 61 5.45 -21.95 -12.01
CA ARG A 61 6.18 -21.85 -10.73
C ARG A 61 7.55 -21.19 -10.88
N THR A 62 8.06 -21.14 -12.11
CA THR A 62 9.33 -20.53 -12.47
C THR A 62 9.09 -19.48 -13.52
N ILE A 63 9.51 -18.24 -13.26
CA ILE A 63 9.45 -17.17 -14.24
C ILE A 63 10.82 -17.10 -14.92
N SER A 64 10.86 -17.29 -16.24
CA SER A 64 12.13 -17.31 -16.98
C SER A 64 12.89 -16.00 -16.78
N GLY A 65 14.15 -16.11 -16.31
CA GLY A 65 15.02 -14.96 -16.04
C GLY A 65 14.78 -14.28 -14.69
N ILE A 66 13.86 -14.77 -13.85
CA ILE A 66 13.64 -14.28 -12.49
C ILE A 66 13.90 -15.43 -11.51
N ASP A 67 14.95 -15.28 -10.71
CA ASP A 67 15.10 -16.09 -9.51
C ASP A 67 14.21 -15.51 -8.40
N LEU A 68 13.15 -16.23 -8.05
CA LEU A 68 12.23 -15.82 -6.98
C LEU A 68 12.92 -15.85 -5.61
N ASN A 69 13.97 -16.64 -5.43
CA ASN A 69 14.75 -16.72 -4.20
C ASN A 69 13.89 -16.95 -2.93
N GLU A 70 12.86 -17.81 -3.03
CA GLU A 70 11.84 -18.02 -1.99
C GLU A 70 12.44 -18.40 -0.63
N SER A 71 13.46 -19.25 -0.63
CA SER A 71 14.13 -19.70 0.60
C SER A 71 14.77 -18.54 1.36
N GLU A 72 15.43 -17.60 0.66
CA GLU A 72 16.02 -16.41 1.30
C GLU A 72 14.94 -15.42 1.75
N GLN A 73 13.82 -15.31 1.04
CA GLN A 73 12.68 -14.50 1.49
C GLN A 73 12.14 -15.02 2.84
N LEU A 74 11.97 -16.34 2.98
CA LEU A 74 11.53 -16.95 4.24
C LEU A 74 12.59 -16.79 5.34
N ALA A 75 13.87 -16.96 5.02
CA ALA A 75 14.96 -16.72 5.97
C ALA A 75 15.03 -15.25 6.42
N LEU A 76 14.69 -14.31 5.54
CA LEU A 76 14.59 -12.89 5.86
C LEU A 76 13.43 -12.60 6.83
N LEU A 77 12.27 -13.24 6.64
CA LEU A 77 11.14 -13.11 7.57
C LEU A 77 11.50 -13.56 8.99
N GLU A 78 12.30 -14.62 9.13
CA GLU A 78 12.82 -15.04 10.43
C GLU A 78 13.69 -13.95 11.08
N LYS A 79 14.52 -13.25 10.30
CA LYS A 79 15.31 -12.10 10.78
C LYS A 79 14.43 -10.91 11.18
N PHE A 80 13.26 -10.75 10.55
CA PHE A 80 12.32 -9.67 10.88
C PHE A 80 11.63 -9.84 12.23
N LYS A 81 11.57 -11.06 12.79
CA LYS A 81 10.92 -11.32 14.08
C LYS A 81 11.44 -10.43 15.20
N LYS A 82 12.76 -10.19 15.25
CA LYS A 82 13.37 -9.32 16.28
C LYS A 82 12.91 -7.87 16.15
N TYR A 83 12.81 -7.35 14.92
CA TYR A 83 12.38 -5.97 14.69
C TYR A 83 10.87 -5.84 14.95
N TYR A 84 10.08 -6.82 14.54
CA TYR A 84 8.63 -6.83 14.77
C TYR A 84 8.27 -6.68 16.26
N GLN A 85 9.06 -7.26 17.17
CA GLN A 85 8.87 -7.09 18.62
C GLN A 85 9.09 -5.65 19.11
N GLU A 86 9.84 -4.85 18.37
CA GLU A 86 10.18 -3.45 18.68
C GLU A 86 9.35 -2.44 17.85
N LEU A 87 8.31 -2.91 17.15
CA LEU A 87 7.51 -2.08 16.26
C LEU A 87 6.86 -0.91 17.02
N PRO A 88 7.16 0.36 16.68
CA PRO A 88 6.68 1.51 17.44
C PRO A 88 5.22 1.87 17.13
N PHE A 89 4.73 1.48 15.95
CA PHE A 89 3.46 1.93 15.39
C PHE A 89 2.26 1.26 16.08
N SER A 90 1.19 2.04 16.24
CA SER A 90 -0.07 1.59 16.82
C SER A 90 -1.25 1.89 15.90
N VAL A 91 -2.41 1.31 16.25
CA VAL A 91 -3.69 1.56 15.56
C VAL A 91 -3.97 3.06 15.49
N ASN A 92 -3.92 3.74 16.64
CA ASN A 92 -4.16 5.18 16.75
C ASN A 92 -2.86 5.98 16.76
N LYS A 93 -2.96 7.27 16.48
CA LYS A 93 -1.85 8.21 16.54
C LYS A 93 -1.24 8.25 17.94
N LYS A 94 0.09 8.22 18.01
CA LYS A 94 0.88 8.45 19.23
C LYS A 94 1.66 9.76 19.10
N GLU A 95 1.90 10.39 20.24
CA GLU A 95 2.81 11.54 20.29
C GLU A 95 4.22 11.12 19.85
N GLY A 96 4.92 11.99 19.12
CA GLY A 96 6.25 11.73 18.58
C GLY A 96 6.29 10.86 17.31
N LEU A 97 5.15 10.31 16.84
CA LEU A 97 5.10 9.52 15.61
C LEU A 97 4.23 10.17 14.54
N ARG A 98 4.69 10.10 13.29
CA ARG A 98 3.97 10.55 12.10
C ARG A 98 3.03 9.45 11.60
N TYR A 99 3.47 8.20 11.65
CA TYR A 99 2.71 7.04 11.17
C TYR A 99 1.88 6.36 12.26
N PHE A 100 0.69 5.92 11.86
CA PHE A 100 -0.21 5.06 12.63
C PHE A 100 -1.16 4.34 11.65
N PHE A 101 -1.62 3.14 12.01
CA PHE A 101 -2.32 2.26 11.07
C PHE A 101 -3.69 2.79 10.65
N GLU A 102 -4.48 3.28 11.60
CA GLU A 102 -5.85 3.72 11.33
C GLU A 102 -5.97 5.23 11.48
N GLY A 103 -5.99 5.93 10.34
CA GLY A 103 -6.34 7.34 10.24
C GLY A 103 -7.46 7.58 9.22
N GLU A 104 -7.75 8.85 8.94
CA GLU A 104 -8.80 9.25 7.98
C GLU A 104 -8.58 8.64 6.58
N VAL A 105 -7.31 8.43 6.20
CA VAL A 105 -6.92 7.76 4.95
C VAL A 105 -6.18 6.46 5.27
N ARG A 106 -6.61 5.35 4.65
CA ARG A 106 -6.05 3.99 4.81
C ARG A 106 -5.25 3.56 3.56
N ASP A 107 -4.32 4.40 3.12
CA ASP A 107 -3.54 4.22 1.89
C ASP A 107 -2.21 3.46 2.07
N TYR A 108 -1.83 3.07 3.29
CA TYR A 108 -0.66 2.23 3.56
C TYR A 108 -0.90 1.33 4.78
N GLY A 109 -1.11 0.03 4.53
CA GLY A 109 -1.67 -0.92 5.48
C GLY A 109 -0.66 -1.54 6.46
N TYR A 110 -1.15 -2.48 7.27
CA TYR A 110 -0.37 -3.13 8.32
C TYR A 110 0.86 -3.85 7.77
N SER A 111 0.66 -4.78 6.84
CA SER A 111 1.72 -5.58 6.25
C SER A 111 2.81 -4.71 5.60
N ASP A 112 2.40 -3.67 4.89
CA ASP A 112 3.30 -2.83 4.10
C ASP A 112 4.18 -1.96 5.01
N ALA A 113 3.58 -1.39 6.08
CA ALA A 113 4.32 -0.60 7.07
C ALA A 113 5.25 -1.46 7.92
N ILE A 114 4.78 -2.62 8.37
CA ILE A 114 5.59 -3.57 9.15
C ILE A 114 6.79 -4.03 8.31
N THR A 115 6.55 -4.42 7.07
CA THR A 115 7.61 -4.91 6.18
C THR A 115 8.63 -3.82 5.88
N LEU A 116 8.18 -2.61 5.53
CA LEU A 116 9.08 -1.47 5.27
C LEU A 116 9.94 -1.13 6.48
N TYR A 117 9.34 -1.06 7.67
CA TYR A 117 10.07 -0.84 8.92
C TYR A 117 11.13 -1.91 9.14
N CYS A 118 10.77 -3.19 9.02
CA CYS A 118 11.69 -4.30 9.20
C CYS A 118 12.82 -4.28 8.16
N MET A 119 12.52 -3.94 6.90
CA MET A 119 13.53 -3.79 5.84
C MET A 119 14.53 -2.68 6.17
N ILE A 120 14.07 -1.52 6.62
CA ILE A 120 14.95 -0.40 7.01
C ILE A 120 15.84 -0.82 8.20
N ARG A 121 15.26 -1.43 9.23
CA ARG A 121 16.00 -1.91 10.41
C ARG A 121 17.01 -3.02 10.08
N TYR A 122 16.71 -3.85 9.08
CA TYR A 122 17.58 -4.93 8.62
C TYR A 122 18.73 -4.42 7.77
N LEU A 123 18.43 -3.59 6.76
CA LEU A 123 19.42 -3.12 5.79
C LEU A 123 20.28 -1.99 6.34
N GLN A 124 19.73 -1.15 7.23
CA GLN A 124 20.37 0.09 7.69
C GLN A 124 20.92 0.92 6.51
N PRO A 125 20.04 1.29 5.55
CA PRO A 125 20.48 1.96 4.33
C PRO A 125 21.14 3.30 4.65
N LYS A 126 22.06 3.77 3.82
CA LYS A 126 22.55 5.16 3.91
C LYS A 126 21.60 6.12 3.20
N LYS A 127 20.88 5.63 2.19
CA LYS A 127 19.97 6.41 1.37
C LYS A 127 18.66 5.68 1.12
N ILE A 128 17.58 6.45 1.11
CA ILE A 128 16.27 6.01 0.65
C ILE A 128 15.77 7.02 -0.37
N ILE A 129 15.46 6.54 -1.58
CA ILE A 129 14.73 7.30 -2.59
C ILE A 129 13.34 6.67 -2.72
N GLU A 130 12.30 7.46 -2.45
CA GLU A 130 10.91 7.04 -2.60
C GLU A 130 10.22 7.84 -3.71
N VAL A 131 9.57 7.13 -4.63
CA VAL A 131 8.69 7.70 -5.66
C VAL A 131 7.24 7.51 -5.22
N GLY A 132 6.53 8.62 -5.11
CA GLY A 132 5.22 8.69 -4.47
C GLY A 132 5.36 8.83 -2.96
N CYS A 133 5.10 10.02 -2.41
CA CYS A 133 5.25 10.28 -0.98
C CYS A 133 3.91 10.45 -0.26
N GLY A 134 3.87 10.07 1.02
CA GLY A 134 2.64 9.97 1.81
C GLY A 134 2.84 9.21 3.11
N LYS A 135 1.91 8.31 3.45
CA LYS A 135 1.97 7.56 4.72
C LYS A 135 3.19 6.64 4.83
N SER A 136 3.65 6.04 3.73
CA SER A 136 4.88 5.22 3.74
C SER A 136 6.12 6.06 4.07
N SER A 137 6.15 7.32 3.63
CA SER A 137 7.21 8.28 3.99
C SER A 137 7.26 8.52 5.50
N CYS A 138 6.11 8.57 6.17
CA CYS A 138 6.07 8.66 7.64
C CYS A 138 6.72 7.44 8.32
N VAL A 139 6.51 6.23 7.79
CA VAL A 139 7.19 5.01 8.29
C VAL A 139 8.71 5.16 8.15
N ILE A 140 9.18 5.65 7.01
CA ILE A 140 10.61 5.88 6.75
C ILE A 140 11.18 6.87 7.77
N LEU A 141 10.55 8.04 7.93
CA LEU A 141 11.03 9.11 8.80
C LEU A 141 10.99 8.71 10.28
N ASP A 142 9.90 8.11 10.75
CA ASP A 142 9.80 7.64 12.13
C ASP A 142 10.85 6.54 12.44
N THR A 143 11.11 5.64 11.48
CA THR A 143 12.13 4.60 11.66
C THR A 143 13.53 5.18 11.67
N ASN A 144 13.82 6.14 10.79
CA ASN A 144 15.10 6.83 10.72
C ASN A 144 15.39 7.61 12.02
N GLU A 145 14.39 8.31 12.53
CA GLU A 145 14.48 9.09 13.77
C GLU A 145 14.70 8.20 14.99
N LEU A 146 13.93 7.12 15.13
CA LEU A 146 13.97 6.27 16.33
C LEU A 146 15.15 5.30 16.40
N PHE A 147 15.66 4.84 15.25
CA PHE A 147 16.58 3.70 15.21
C PHE A 147 17.88 3.96 14.44
N MET A 148 18.00 5.10 13.77
CA MET A 148 19.15 5.43 12.91
C MET A 148 19.71 6.82 13.18
N ASP A 149 19.26 7.50 14.24
CA ASP A 149 19.68 8.86 14.60
C ASP A 149 19.57 9.86 13.45
N ASN A 150 18.56 9.70 12.59
CA ASN A 150 18.38 10.48 11.35
C ASN A 150 19.57 10.41 10.37
N SER A 151 20.39 9.36 10.42
CA SER A 151 21.56 9.19 9.54
C SER A 151 21.21 8.82 8.09
N ILE A 152 20.00 8.31 7.84
CA ILE A 152 19.55 7.96 6.49
C ILE A 152 19.20 9.24 5.73
N SER A 153 19.81 9.44 4.55
CA SER A 153 19.43 10.50 3.63
C SER A 153 18.18 10.10 2.84
N CYS A 154 17.10 10.88 2.99
CA CYS A 154 15.82 10.59 2.37
C CYS A 154 15.49 11.60 1.25
N THR A 155 15.19 11.08 0.06
CA THR A 155 14.67 11.85 -1.07
C THR A 155 13.28 11.34 -1.47
N PHE A 156 12.32 12.24 -1.62
CA PHE A 156 10.95 11.95 -2.00
C PHE A 156 10.61 12.61 -3.34
N ILE A 157 10.15 11.83 -4.33
CA ILE A 157 9.75 12.31 -5.66
C ILE A 157 8.24 12.22 -5.79
N GLU A 158 7.55 13.36 -5.86
CA GLU A 158 6.10 13.42 -5.90
C GLU A 158 5.63 14.68 -6.63
N PRO A 159 4.88 14.59 -7.74
CA PRO A 159 4.40 15.78 -8.46
C PRO A 159 3.45 16.67 -7.62
N TYR A 160 2.74 16.10 -6.64
CA TYR A 160 1.74 16.81 -5.82
C TYR A 160 1.95 16.56 -4.31
N PRO A 161 3.02 17.12 -3.70
CA PRO A 161 3.44 16.76 -2.34
C PRO A 161 2.62 17.42 -1.23
N GLN A 162 1.51 18.10 -1.55
CA GLN A 162 0.74 18.89 -0.57
C GLN A 162 0.22 18.02 0.58
N LYS A 163 -0.25 16.80 0.25
CA LYS A 163 -0.70 15.85 1.25
C LYS A 163 0.47 15.40 2.14
N PHE A 164 1.63 15.12 1.56
CA PHE A 164 2.82 14.74 2.32
C PHE A 164 3.27 15.86 3.27
N PHE A 165 3.27 17.12 2.81
CA PHE A 165 3.59 18.27 3.67
C PHE A 165 2.66 18.42 4.88
N SER A 166 1.40 17.98 4.79
CA SER A 166 0.51 17.95 5.97
C SER A 166 0.82 16.84 6.99
N LEU A 167 1.66 15.87 6.62
CA LEU A 167 2.03 14.72 7.47
C LEU A 167 3.36 14.91 8.19
N VAL A 168 4.18 15.87 7.76
CA VAL A 168 5.53 16.11 8.28
C VAL A 168 5.65 17.50 8.91
N ASN A 169 6.63 17.69 9.78
CA ASN A 169 6.86 18.98 10.45
C ASN A 169 8.00 19.76 9.76
N LYS A 170 8.19 21.03 10.15
CA LYS A 170 9.21 21.90 9.57
C LYS A 170 10.63 21.35 9.71
N THR A 171 10.95 20.74 10.85
CA THR A 171 12.30 20.19 11.09
C THR A 171 12.59 18.98 10.19
N ASP A 172 11.55 18.24 9.79
CA ASP A 172 11.70 17.15 8.81
C ASP A 172 12.09 17.71 7.45
N LEU A 173 11.39 18.76 7.02
CA LEU A 173 11.63 19.42 5.73
C LEU A 173 13.04 20.01 5.61
N GLU A 174 13.69 20.34 6.73
CA GLU A 174 15.08 20.81 6.76
C GLU A 174 16.09 19.68 6.54
N ARG A 175 15.70 18.42 6.77
CA ARG A 175 16.58 17.23 6.69
C ARG A 175 16.38 16.39 5.42
N ILE A 176 15.20 16.48 4.81
CA ILE A 176 14.82 15.64 3.66
C ILE A 176 14.87 16.44 2.37
N GLU A 177 15.00 15.74 1.25
CA GLU A 177 14.82 16.32 -0.07
C GLU A 177 13.45 15.94 -0.63
N VAL A 178 12.71 16.93 -1.16
CA VAL A 178 11.44 16.68 -1.86
C VAL A 178 11.54 17.26 -3.26
N ILE A 179 11.33 16.42 -4.27
CA ILE A 179 11.37 16.78 -5.69
C ILE A 179 9.92 16.82 -6.21
N PRO A 180 9.33 18.02 -6.39
CA PRO A 180 7.94 18.18 -6.81
C PRO A 180 7.78 17.98 -8.32
N LYS A 181 8.11 16.78 -8.82
CA LYS A 181 8.08 16.43 -10.25
C LYS A 181 7.54 15.02 -10.45
N LYS A 182 7.05 14.75 -11.66
CA LYS A 182 6.78 13.37 -12.09
C LYS A 182 8.11 12.62 -12.21
N LEU A 183 8.12 11.32 -11.91
CA LEU A 183 9.33 10.49 -12.01
C LEU A 183 9.98 10.58 -13.39
N GLN A 184 9.20 10.65 -14.47
CA GLN A 184 9.69 10.69 -15.84
C GLN A 184 10.52 11.96 -16.13
N ASP A 185 10.33 13.02 -15.33
CA ASP A 185 11.03 14.31 -15.48
C ASP A 185 12.23 14.43 -14.51
N VAL A 186 12.57 13.35 -13.79
CA VAL A 186 13.72 13.30 -12.87
C VAL A 186 14.90 12.61 -13.54
N GLU A 187 16.07 13.26 -13.47
CA GLU A 187 17.32 12.73 -14.01
C GLU A 187 17.69 11.37 -13.39
N LEU A 188 17.97 10.38 -14.24
CA LEU A 188 18.36 9.02 -13.82
C LEU A 188 19.63 9.00 -12.94
N SER A 189 20.49 10.01 -13.09
CA SER A 189 21.69 10.18 -12.27
C SER A 189 21.37 10.25 -10.77
N LYS A 190 20.14 10.64 -10.39
CA LYS A 190 19.68 10.64 -9.00
C LYS A 190 19.73 9.24 -8.39
N PHE A 191 19.25 8.24 -9.12
CA PHE A 191 19.24 6.84 -8.70
C PHE A 191 20.63 6.19 -8.78
N SER A 192 21.50 6.71 -9.64
CA SER A 192 22.90 6.24 -9.75
C SER A 192 23.72 6.50 -8.49
N THR A 193 23.19 7.29 -7.54
CA THR A 193 23.85 7.56 -6.25
C THR A 193 23.58 6.50 -5.18
N LEU A 194 22.67 5.55 -5.44
CA LEU A 194 22.36 4.44 -4.54
C LEU A 194 23.49 3.41 -4.57
N SER A 195 23.80 2.85 -3.41
CA SER A 195 24.75 1.76 -3.22
C SER A 195 24.06 0.49 -2.75
N ALA A 196 24.77 -0.64 -2.74
CA ALA A 196 24.24 -1.88 -2.19
C ALA A 196 23.77 -1.68 -0.74
N GLY A 197 22.54 -2.11 -0.45
CA GLY A 197 21.89 -1.91 0.85
C GLY A 197 21.04 -0.64 0.95
N ASP A 198 21.18 0.32 0.04
CA ASP A 198 20.26 1.45 -0.07
C ASP A 198 18.91 1.02 -0.68
N ILE A 199 17.85 1.81 -0.44
CA ILE A 199 16.50 1.46 -0.86
C ILE A 199 15.99 2.42 -1.93
N ALA A 200 15.52 1.86 -3.06
CA ALA A 200 14.65 2.55 -4.01
C ALA A 200 13.22 1.99 -3.88
N LYS A 201 12.29 2.80 -3.39
CA LYS A 201 10.88 2.41 -3.22
C LYS A 201 10.01 3.11 -4.26
N LEU A 202 9.20 2.33 -4.96
CA LEU A 202 8.26 2.80 -5.98
C LEU A 202 6.84 2.42 -5.50
N VAL A 203 5.91 3.38 -5.52
CA VAL A 203 4.49 3.18 -5.14
C VAL A 203 3.60 3.26 -6.37
#